data_AF-A0A0D2EB15-F1
#
_entry.id   AF-A0A0D2EB15-F1
#
_cell.length_a   1.000
_cell.length_b   1.000
_cell.length_c   1.000
_cell.angle_alpha   90.00
_cell.angle_beta   90.00
_cell.angle_gamma   90.00
#
_symmetry.space_group_name_H-M   'P 1'
#
loop_
_entity.id
_entity.type
_entity.pdbx_description
1 polymer ?
#
loop_
_entity_poly.entity_id
_entity_poly.type
_entity_poly.pdbx_seq_one_letter_code
_entity_poly.pdbx_strand_id
1 'polypeptide(L)'
;MRQRGFSRADFDAYSTVSIAGIQSRRLDMLHGTYRTVFKVEGSEGGACAGFFWYHDDRSEVDIEVITKGTSVVNNTVSFTSHPSRAPNGSPIPGATLSKSLSDPKLNPDAFREYRFDSHPELGVAYYVDGKLIHTNTDNVPDEGGNLQLKLWADGNKWWSGTPSTTDVFMIVESIVAYYNTSTLEPAWLDSCTAAGGPSKRTICTI
;
A
#
# COMPACT_ATOMS: atom_id res chain seq x y z
N MET A 1 -2.52 12.42 -3.51
CA MET A 1 -1.42 12.00 -4.42
C MET A 1 -1.95 11.99 -5.85
N ARG A 2 -1.12 12.25 -6.86
CA ARG A 2 -1.56 12.36 -8.27
C ARG A 2 -0.62 11.58 -9.19
N GLN A 3 -1.20 10.73 -10.04
CA GLN A 3 -0.58 10.32 -11.30
C GLN A 3 -1.08 11.28 -12.38
N ARG A 4 -0.16 11.90 -13.13
CA ARG A 4 -0.56 12.78 -14.22
C ARG A 4 -1.09 11.95 -15.39
N GLY A 5 -2.16 12.41 -16.02
CA GLY A 5 -2.66 11.82 -17.26
C GLY A 5 -1.56 11.75 -18.32
N PHE A 6 -1.46 10.60 -18.99
CA PHE A 6 -0.45 10.28 -19.98
C PHE A 6 -1.09 10.20 -21.37
N SER A 7 -0.91 11.25 -22.16
CA SER A 7 -1.57 11.38 -23.46
C SER A 7 -0.94 10.48 -24.53
N ARG A 8 -1.61 10.35 -25.68
CA ARG A 8 -1.04 9.65 -26.83
C ARG A 8 0.27 10.32 -27.33
N ALA A 9 0.34 11.64 -27.28
CA ALA A 9 1.54 12.38 -27.66
C ALA A 9 2.70 12.08 -26.69
N ASP A 10 2.42 11.97 -25.39
CA ASP A 10 3.44 11.58 -24.40
C ASP A 10 3.97 10.17 -24.67
N PHE A 11 3.08 9.24 -25.04
CA PHE A 11 3.44 7.88 -25.44
C PHE A 11 4.33 7.87 -26.69
N ASP A 12 3.90 8.54 -27.76
CA ASP A 12 4.64 8.58 -29.03
C ASP A 12 6.00 9.29 -28.88
N ALA A 13 6.13 10.20 -27.91
CA ALA A 13 7.37 10.89 -27.56
C ALA A 13 8.25 10.13 -26.55
N TYR A 14 7.85 8.93 -26.09
CA TYR A 14 8.56 8.18 -25.04
C TYR A 14 8.81 9.00 -23.76
N SER A 15 7.81 9.80 -23.37
CA SER A 15 7.90 10.65 -22.18
C SER A 15 7.80 9.84 -20.88
N THR A 16 8.31 10.40 -19.79
CA THR A 16 8.20 9.80 -18.46
C THR A 16 6.80 9.97 -17.87
N VAL A 17 6.32 8.95 -17.16
CA VAL A 17 5.06 9.00 -16.42
C VAL A 17 5.31 9.69 -15.08
N SER A 18 4.50 10.70 -14.75
CA SER A 18 4.56 11.36 -13.44
C SER A 18 3.66 10.63 -12.45
N ILE A 19 4.28 10.13 -11.39
CA ILE A 19 3.67 9.32 -10.32
C ILE A 19 3.93 9.96 -8.95
N ALA A 20 3.34 9.41 -7.88
CA ALA A 20 3.52 9.92 -6.53
C ALA A 20 3.72 8.80 -5.51
N GLY A 21 4.52 9.08 -4.47
CA GLY A 21 4.79 8.15 -3.37
C GLY A 21 4.97 8.86 -2.03
N ILE A 22 4.60 8.19 -0.96
CA ILE A 22 4.89 8.55 0.43
C ILE A 22 5.56 7.31 1.05
N GLN A 23 6.63 7.50 1.79
CA GLN A 23 7.34 6.43 2.49
C GLN A 23 7.65 6.90 3.92
N SER A 24 7.52 5.99 4.90
CA SER A 24 7.95 6.24 6.26
C SER A 24 9.46 6.45 6.33
N ARG A 25 9.91 7.38 7.18
CA ARG A 25 11.34 7.55 7.48
C ARG A 25 11.90 6.37 8.27
N ARG A 26 11.08 5.80 9.14
CA ARG A 26 11.33 4.57 9.89
C ARG A 26 11.44 3.41 8.92
N LEU A 27 12.47 2.60 9.10
CA LEU A 27 12.76 1.40 8.32
C LEU A 27 12.80 0.13 9.20
N ASP A 28 12.40 0.24 10.47
CA ASP A 28 12.45 -0.82 11.48
C ASP A 28 11.05 -1.26 11.95
N MET A 29 10.00 -0.95 11.18
CA MET A 29 8.63 -1.39 11.48
C MET A 29 8.52 -2.89 11.20
N LEU A 30 8.02 -3.69 12.13
CA LEU A 30 7.90 -5.15 11.96
C LEU A 30 6.45 -5.60 12.21
N HIS A 31 6.19 -6.30 13.32
CA HIS A 31 4.87 -6.81 13.66
C HIS A 31 4.00 -5.69 14.22
N GLY A 32 2.73 -5.70 13.86
CA GLY A 32 1.82 -4.61 14.19
C GLY A 32 0.56 -4.62 13.34
N THR A 33 -0.24 -3.56 13.51
CA THR A 33 -1.42 -3.30 12.68
C THR A 33 -1.20 -2.00 11.92
N TYR A 34 -1.24 -2.09 10.60
CA TYR A 34 -0.96 -1.01 9.68
C TYR A 34 -2.21 -0.74 8.85
N ARG A 35 -2.65 0.51 8.83
CA ARG A 35 -3.89 0.89 8.13
C ARG A 35 -3.77 2.23 7.44
N THR A 36 -4.54 2.37 6.38
CA THR A 36 -4.75 3.63 5.67
C THR A 36 -6.22 3.76 5.31
N VAL A 37 -6.71 4.98 5.28
CA VAL A 37 -8.03 5.28 4.72
C VAL A 37 -7.82 6.12 3.46
N PHE A 38 -8.21 5.59 2.31
CA PHE A 38 -8.12 6.34 1.06
C PHE A 38 -9.25 5.99 0.09
N LYS A 39 -9.41 6.85 -0.91
CA LYS A 39 -10.17 6.57 -2.14
C LYS A 39 -9.32 6.89 -3.38
N VAL A 40 -9.71 6.33 -4.51
CA VAL A 40 -9.10 6.62 -5.82
C VAL A 40 -10.14 7.31 -6.69
N GLU A 41 -9.78 8.46 -7.27
CA GLU A 41 -10.63 9.24 -8.17
C GLU A 41 -9.98 9.32 -9.56
N GLY A 42 -10.81 9.44 -10.61
CA GLY A 42 -10.32 9.47 -11.99
C GLY A 42 -9.81 8.11 -12.49
N SER A 43 -10.22 7.01 -11.83
CA SER A 43 -9.78 5.62 -12.05
C SER A 43 -10.32 4.94 -13.33
N GLU A 44 -10.62 5.71 -14.37
CA GLU A 44 -11.15 5.21 -15.65
C GLU A 44 -10.03 4.95 -16.69
N GLY A 45 -8.80 4.70 -16.21
CA GLY A 45 -7.62 4.31 -16.99
C GLY A 45 -6.56 3.64 -16.09
N GLY A 46 -5.52 3.06 -16.68
CA GLY A 46 -4.56 2.21 -15.94
C GLY A 46 -3.73 2.97 -14.90
N ALA A 47 -3.79 2.49 -13.66
CA ALA A 47 -3.02 2.92 -12.50
C ALA A 47 -3.10 1.85 -11.41
N CYS A 48 -2.12 1.88 -10.50
CA CYS A 48 -2.12 1.12 -9.25
C CYS A 48 -1.99 2.10 -8.08
N ALA A 49 -2.94 2.05 -7.14
CA ALA A 49 -2.83 2.68 -5.83
C ALA A 49 -2.46 1.60 -4.81
N GLY A 50 -1.20 1.60 -4.38
CA GLY A 50 -0.64 0.62 -3.45
C GLY A 50 -0.47 1.18 -2.05
N PHE A 51 -0.78 0.35 -1.06
CA PHE A 51 -0.43 0.50 0.34
C PHE A 51 0.33 -0.75 0.77
N PHE A 52 1.59 -0.61 1.14
CA PHE A 52 2.43 -1.77 1.38
C PHE A 52 3.48 -1.53 2.45
N TRP A 53 3.86 -2.62 3.10
CA TRP A 53 5.06 -2.70 3.94
C TRP A 53 6.15 -3.41 3.14
N TYR A 54 7.38 -2.86 3.16
CA TYR A 54 8.49 -3.34 2.36
C TYR A 54 9.79 -3.40 3.17
N HIS A 55 10.45 -4.55 3.16
CA HIS A 55 11.85 -4.68 3.55
C HIS A 55 12.72 -4.89 2.29
N ASP A 56 12.40 -5.92 1.51
CA ASP A 56 13.04 -6.25 0.23
C ASP A 56 12.08 -7.06 -0.68
N ASP A 57 12.54 -7.46 -1.87
CA ASP A 57 11.74 -8.21 -2.86
C ASP A 57 11.30 -9.62 -2.37
N ARG A 58 11.80 -10.08 -1.21
CA ARG A 58 11.45 -11.36 -0.59
C ARG A 58 10.61 -11.19 0.67
N SER A 59 10.44 -9.97 1.16
CA SER A 59 9.71 -9.65 2.38
C SER A 59 8.94 -8.34 2.18
N GLU A 60 7.70 -8.49 1.73
CA GLU A 60 6.79 -7.40 1.40
C GLU A 60 5.33 -7.84 1.61
N VAL A 61 4.48 -6.90 2.02
CA VAL A 61 3.05 -7.11 2.30
C VAL A 61 2.26 -6.00 1.62
N ASP A 62 1.38 -6.37 0.70
CA ASP A 62 0.74 -5.44 -0.24
C ASP A 62 -0.78 -5.45 -0.15
N ILE A 63 -1.33 -4.25 -0.27
CA ILE A 63 -2.71 -4.01 -0.67
C ILE A 63 -2.70 -3.07 -1.87
N GLU A 64 -3.07 -3.56 -3.03
CA GLU A 64 -2.96 -2.82 -4.29
C GLU A 64 -4.31 -2.74 -5.00
N VAL A 65 -4.79 -1.52 -5.24
CA VAL A 65 -5.99 -1.22 -6.01
C VAL A 65 -5.59 -0.93 -7.44
N ILE A 66 -5.90 -1.86 -8.34
CA ILE A 66 -5.68 -1.73 -9.79
C ILE A 66 -6.95 -1.17 -10.42
N THR A 67 -6.86 0.04 -10.95
CA THR A 67 -7.99 0.74 -11.58
C THR A 67 -8.42 0.09 -12.89
N LYS A 68 -9.54 0.53 -13.45
CA LYS A 68 -9.96 0.05 -14.77
C LYS A 68 -8.93 0.44 -15.83
N GLY A 69 -8.50 -0.47 -16.67
CA GLY A 69 -7.50 -0.21 -17.70
C GLY A 69 -7.28 -1.41 -18.61
N THR A 70 -6.05 -1.54 -19.10
CA THR A 70 -5.65 -2.55 -20.10
C THR A 70 -4.85 -3.72 -19.50
N SER A 71 -4.69 -3.78 -18.18
CA SER A 71 -3.96 -4.88 -17.54
C SER A 71 -4.77 -6.17 -17.51
N VAL A 72 -4.09 -7.28 -17.22
CA VAL A 72 -4.73 -8.60 -17.10
C VAL A 72 -5.53 -8.71 -15.81
N VAL A 73 -5.04 -8.13 -14.71
CA VAL A 73 -5.72 -8.18 -13.41
C VAL A 73 -6.83 -7.15 -13.26
N ASN A 74 -6.76 -6.04 -14.01
CA ASN A 74 -7.77 -4.99 -14.22
C ASN A 74 -9.00 -4.95 -13.30
N ASN A 75 -9.24 -3.79 -12.68
CA ASN A 75 -10.42 -3.52 -11.85
C ASN A 75 -10.51 -4.48 -10.64
N THR A 76 -9.38 -4.66 -9.96
CA THR A 76 -9.23 -5.52 -8.78
C THR A 76 -8.49 -4.82 -7.65
N VAL A 77 -8.77 -5.24 -6.42
CA VAL A 77 -7.84 -5.08 -5.30
C VAL A 77 -7.14 -6.41 -5.04
N SER A 78 -5.82 -6.38 -4.92
CA SER A 78 -4.97 -7.53 -4.61
C SER A 78 -4.39 -7.40 -3.20
N PHE A 79 -4.38 -8.51 -2.47
CA PHE A 79 -3.80 -8.65 -1.15
C PHE A 79 -2.69 -9.70 -1.24
N THR A 80 -1.43 -9.29 -1.08
CA THR A 80 -0.29 -10.16 -1.41
C THR A 80 0.76 -10.14 -0.31
N SER A 81 1.20 -11.31 0.14
CA SER A 81 2.47 -11.43 0.88
C SER A 81 3.53 -11.99 -0.06
N HIS A 82 4.66 -11.29 -0.17
CA HIS A 82 5.78 -11.69 -1.01
C HIS A 82 6.73 -12.64 -0.28
N PRO A 83 7.41 -13.54 -1.03
CA PRO A 83 7.24 -13.78 -2.47
C PRO A 83 5.89 -14.43 -2.81
N SER A 84 5.29 -13.97 -3.92
CA SER A 84 4.05 -14.54 -4.46
C SER A 84 4.29 -15.66 -5.48
N ARG A 85 5.55 -15.91 -5.85
CA ARG A 85 5.97 -16.95 -6.80
C ARG A 85 7.16 -17.74 -6.26
N ALA A 86 7.15 -19.03 -6.53
CA ALA A 86 8.28 -19.93 -6.27
C ALA A 86 9.42 -19.68 -7.28
N PRO A 87 10.65 -20.18 -7.03
CA PRO A 87 11.79 -20.00 -7.93
C PRO A 87 11.57 -20.53 -9.36
N ASN A 88 10.67 -21.50 -9.53
CA ASN A 88 10.28 -22.03 -10.84
C ASN A 88 9.21 -21.17 -11.56
N GLY A 89 8.83 -20.03 -10.99
CA GLY A 89 7.83 -19.09 -11.52
C GLY A 89 6.37 -19.42 -11.20
N SER A 90 6.10 -20.60 -10.63
CA SER A 90 4.75 -21.00 -10.23
C SER A 90 4.22 -20.11 -9.10
N PRO A 91 2.93 -19.76 -9.09
CA PRO A 91 2.33 -19.04 -7.95
C PRO A 91 2.46 -19.84 -6.65
N ILE A 92 2.76 -19.16 -5.55
CA ILE A 92 2.69 -19.74 -4.22
C ILE A 92 1.22 -19.76 -3.79
N PRO A 93 0.63 -20.92 -3.46
CA PRO A 93 -0.77 -20.99 -3.06
C PRO A 93 -1.07 -20.08 -1.87
N GLY A 94 -2.12 -19.27 -1.98
CA GLY A 94 -2.53 -18.37 -0.88
C GLY A 94 -1.69 -17.10 -0.73
N ALA A 95 -0.58 -16.95 -1.46
CA ALA A 95 0.25 -15.75 -1.35
C ALA A 95 -0.46 -14.49 -1.82
N THR A 96 -1.31 -14.60 -2.85
CA THR A 96 -2.13 -13.51 -3.39
C THR A 96 -3.60 -13.88 -3.38
N LEU A 97 -4.45 -12.96 -2.90
CA LEU A 97 -5.89 -12.98 -3.15
C LEU A 97 -6.29 -11.70 -3.90
N SER A 98 -6.94 -11.84 -5.05
CA SER A 98 -7.52 -10.69 -5.77
C SER A 98 -9.04 -10.70 -5.69
N LYS A 99 -9.64 -9.53 -5.53
CA LYS A 99 -11.09 -9.31 -5.49
C LYS A 99 -11.49 -8.23 -6.49
N SER A 100 -12.66 -8.37 -7.09
CA SER A 100 -13.17 -7.37 -8.03
C SER A 100 -13.58 -6.09 -7.30
N LEU A 101 -13.18 -4.93 -7.85
CA LEU A 101 -13.63 -3.61 -7.39
C LEU A 101 -15.08 -3.31 -7.77
N SER A 102 -15.71 -4.17 -8.59
CA SER A 102 -17.15 -4.11 -8.86
C SER A 102 -18.01 -4.50 -7.65
N ASP A 103 -17.42 -5.12 -6.61
CA ASP A 103 -18.10 -5.29 -5.33
C ASP A 103 -18.29 -3.90 -4.68
N PRO A 104 -19.52 -3.46 -4.38
CA PRO A 104 -19.78 -2.18 -3.73
C PRO A 104 -19.05 -1.98 -2.40
N LYS A 105 -18.64 -3.06 -1.72
CA LYS A 105 -17.86 -3.02 -0.48
C LYS A 105 -16.37 -2.77 -0.70
N LEU A 106 -15.91 -2.89 -1.94
CA LEU A 106 -14.52 -2.69 -2.36
C LEU A 106 -14.39 -1.54 -3.39
N ASN A 107 -15.49 -0.84 -3.70
CA ASN A 107 -15.49 0.25 -4.66
C ASN A 107 -14.45 1.33 -4.24
N PRO A 108 -13.47 1.65 -5.11
CA PRO A 108 -12.39 2.58 -4.80
C PRO A 108 -12.81 4.06 -4.79
N ASP A 109 -13.98 4.41 -5.34
CA ASP A 109 -14.46 5.80 -5.37
C ASP A 109 -14.90 6.32 -3.98
N ALA A 110 -15.14 5.40 -3.04
CA ALA A 110 -15.47 5.71 -1.65
C ALA A 110 -14.23 5.54 -0.77
N PHE A 111 -14.16 6.31 0.32
CA PHE A 111 -13.12 6.09 1.32
C PHE A 111 -13.29 4.70 1.95
N ARG A 112 -12.21 3.92 1.90
CA ARG A 112 -12.12 2.58 2.49
C ARG A 112 -10.96 2.52 3.45
N GLU A 113 -11.16 1.86 4.59
CA GLU A 113 -10.04 1.43 5.43
C GLU A 113 -9.43 0.18 4.80
N TYR A 114 -8.15 0.25 4.45
CA TYR A 114 -7.34 -0.91 4.12
C TYR A 114 -6.38 -1.16 5.26
N ARG A 115 -6.33 -2.39 5.76
CA ARG A 115 -5.50 -2.75 6.91
C ARG A 115 -4.88 -4.13 6.73
N PHE A 116 -3.65 -4.28 7.20
CA PHE A 116 -3.08 -5.59 7.48
C PHE A 116 -2.52 -5.64 8.90
N ASP A 117 -2.71 -6.79 9.54
CA ASP A 117 -2.18 -7.11 10.85
C ASP A 117 -1.10 -8.20 10.66
N SER A 118 0.14 -7.93 11.07
CA SER A 118 1.27 -8.87 10.99
C SER A 118 1.64 -9.37 12.39
N HIS A 119 1.71 -10.69 12.55
CA HIS A 119 2.06 -11.35 13.81
C HIS A 119 2.95 -12.57 13.56
N PRO A 120 4.00 -12.81 14.36
CA PRO A 120 4.99 -13.86 14.09
C PRO A 120 4.37 -15.27 14.07
N GLU A 121 3.35 -15.53 14.90
CA GLU A 121 2.72 -16.86 15.00
C GLU A 121 1.41 -16.98 14.19
N LEU A 122 0.72 -15.87 13.93
CA LEU A 122 -0.62 -15.90 13.29
C LEU A 122 -0.55 -15.56 11.81
N GLY A 123 0.58 -15.06 11.34
CA GLY A 123 0.79 -14.60 9.97
C GLY A 123 0.30 -13.18 9.72
N VAL A 124 -0.06 -12.92 8.46
CA VAL A 124 -0.60 -11.66 7.98
C VAL A 124 -2.09 -11.80 7.71
N ALA A 125 -2.90 -10.96 8.35
CA ALA A 125 -4.34 -10.89 8.14
C ALA A 125 -4.72 -9.56 7.49
N TYR A 126 -5.48 -9.62 6.40
CA TYR A 126 -5.88 -8.45 5.60
C TYR A 126 -7.34 -8.11 5.82
N TYR A 127 -7.64 -6.82 5.94
CA TYR A 127 -8.97 -6.29 6.21
C TYR A 127 -9.32 -5.15 5.26
N VAL A 128 -10.60 -5.06 4.92
CA VAL A 128 -11.22 -3.88 4.32
C VAL A 128 -12.44 -3.48 5.13
N ASP A 129 -12.52 -2.21 5.53
CA ASP A 129 -13.58 -1.66 6.38
C ASP A 129 -13.81 -2.53 7.65
N GLY A 130 -12.71 -2.95 8.29
CA GLY A 130 -12.72 -3.80 9.47
C GLY A 130 -13.09 -5.27 9.27
N LYS A 131 -13.44 -5.69 8.04
CA LYS A 131 -13.80 -7.08 7.72
C LYS A 131 -12.58 -7.85 7.19
N LEU A 132 -12.32 -9.03 7.77
CA LEU A 132 -11.27 -9.94 7.29
C LEU A 132 -11.54 -10.40 5.85
N ILE A 133 -10.54 -10.25 4.97
CA ILE A 133 -10.59 -10.58 3.55
C ILE A 133 -9.69 -11.76 3.20
N HIS A 134 -8.49 -11.80 3.78
CA HIS A 134 -7.47 -12.80 3.48
C HIS A 134 -6.57 -13.04 4.69
N THR A 135 -5.97 -14.22 4.75
CA THR A 135 -4.94 -14.56 5.74
C THR A 135 -3.83 -15.33 5.04
N ASN A 136 -2.59 -15.04 5.39
CA ASN A 136 -1.42 -15.76 4.91
C ASN A 136 -0.46 -16.07 6.06
N THR A 137 -0.09 -17.32 6.23
CA THR A 137 0.85 -17.78 7.25
C THR A 137 2.26 -18.01 6.72
N ASP A 138 2.46 -17.90 5.40
CA ASP A 138 3.74 -18.04 4.74
C ASP A 138 4.42 -16.67 4.60
N ASN A 139 5.76 -16.67 4.64
CA ASN A 139 6.60 -15.48 4.42
C ASN A 139 6.20 -14.28 5.29
N VAL A 140 5.95 -14.55 6.58
CA VAL A 140 5.68 -13.51 7.57
C VAL A 140 6.95 -12.67 7.74
N PRO A 141 6.86 -11.32 7.68
CA PRO A 141 8.01 -10.47 7.94
C PRO A 141 8.71 -10.81 9.25
N ASP A 142 10.03 -11.02 9.22
CA ASP A 142 10.88 -11.29 10.38
C ASP A 142 11.94 -10.20 10.62
N GLU A 143 12.19 -9.35 9.61
CA GLU A 143 13.06 -8.18 9.69
C GLU A 143 12.30 -6.87 9.50
N GLY A 144 12.79 -5.80 10.13
CA GLY A 144 12.15 -4.49 10.09
C GLY A 144 12.15 -3.89 8.69
N GLY A 145 11.06 -3.21 8.33
CA GLY A 145 10.85 -2.59 7.04
C GLY A 145 10.15 -1.24 7.18
N ASN A 146 9.64 -0.75 6.05
CA ASN A 146 9.05 0.58 5.96
C ASN A 146 7.66 0.54 5.33
N LEU A 147 6.81 1.50 5.70
CA LEU A 147 5.46 1.64 5.19
C LEU A 147 5.44 2.62 4.02
N GLN A 148 4.77 2.24 2.94
CA GLN A 148 4.70 3.01 1.70
C GLN A 148 3.27 3.12 1.20
N LEU A 149 2.95 4.29 0.64
CA LEU A 149 1.82 4.49 -0.25
C LEU A 149 2.36 4.95 -1.59
N LYS A 150 1.91 4.33 -2.69
CA LYS A 150 2.27 4.76 -4.05
C LYS A 150 1.04 4.83 -4.94
N LEU A 151 1.03 5.79 -5.85
CA LEU A 151 0.12 5.85 -6.97
C LEU A 151 0.95 5.89 -8.24
N TRP A 152 0.89 4.83 -9.05
CA TRP A 152 1.80 4.63 -10.17
C TRP A 152 1.16 3.93 -11.36
N ALA A 153 1.76 4.14 -12.54
CA ALA A 153 1.53 3.34 -13.74
C ALA A 153 2.83 3.24 -14.53
N ASP A 154 3.15 2.04 -15.03
CA ASP A 154 4.42 1.71 -15.68
C ASP A 154 4.25 1.01 -17.04
N GLY A 155 3.00 0.79 -17.50
CA GLY A 155 2.77 0.07 -18.75
C GLY A 155 2.79 -1.45 -18.61
N ASN A 156 3.03 -2.00 -17.42
CA ASN A 156 3.09 -3.44 -17.21
C ASN A 156 1.70 -4.06 -17.41
N LYS A 157 1.53 -4.81 -18.50
CA LYS A 157 0.27 -5.48 -18.83
C LYS A 157 -0.23 -6.44 -17.75
N TRP A 158 0.63 -6.91 -16.85
CA TRP A 158 0.23 -7.81 -15.78
C TRP A 158 -0.26 -7.08 -14.54
N TRP A 159 -0.08 -5.75 -14.45
CA TRP A 159 -0.41 -4.98 -13.25
C TRP A 159 -1.10 -3.64 -13.55
N SER A 160 -0.35 -2.54 -13.67
CA SER A 160 -0.94 -1.21 -13.86
C SER A 160 -1.54 -0.99 -15.25
N GLY A 161 -1.05 -1.73 -16.26
CA GLY A 161 -1.45 -1.56 -17.65
C GLY A 161 -0.97 -0.24 -18.24
N THR A 162 -1.53 0.14 -19.39
CA THR A 162 -1.25 1.44 -20.02
C THR A 162 -1.70 2.57 -19.09
N PRO A 163 -0.83 3.56 -18.78
CA PRO A 163 -1.19 4.66 -17.92
C PRO A 163 -2.46 5.39 -18.37
N SER A 164 -3.29 5.80 -17.40
CA SER A 164 -4.50 6.59 -17.66
C SER A 164 -4.19 7.86 -18.46
N THR A 165 -5.05 8.20 -19.42
CA THR A 165 -4.94 9.44 -20.21
C THR A 165 -5.42 10.67 -19.46
N THR A 166 -6.14 10.48 -18.36
CA THR A 166 -6.55 11.54 -17.42
C THR A 166 -5.81 11.39 -16.10
N ASP A 167 -5.79 12.47 -15.31
CA ASP A 167 -5.23 12.40 -13.97
C ASP A 167 -5.97 11.36 -13.12
N VAL A 168 -5.19 10.60 -12.35
CA VAL A 168 -5.69 9.71 -11.30
C VAL A 168 -5.25 10.28 -9.97
N PHE A 169 -6.15 10.30 -8.99
CA PHE A 169 -5.86 10.80 -7.66
C PHE A 169 -6.08 9.72 -6.62
N MET A 170 -5.12 9.57 -5.72
CA MET A 170 -5.28 8.81 -4.48
C MET A 170 -5.43 9.83 -3.36
N ILE A 171 -6.65 9.94 -2.82
CA ILE A 171 -6.99 10.87 -1.75
C ILE A 171 -6.88 10.11 -0.43
N VAL A 172 -5.87 10.45 0.36
CA VAL A 172 -5.55 9.79 1.62
C VAL A 172 -6.13 10.62 2.77
N GLU A 173 -7.03 10.01 3.53
CA GLU A 173 -7.61 10.62 4.73
C GLU A 173 -6.71 10.38 5.96
N SER A 174 -6.15 9.18 6.10
CA SER A 174 -5.26 8.86 7.20
C SER A 174 -4.30 7.72 6.87
N ILE A 175 -3.15 7.70 7.54
CA ILE A 175 -2.21 6.59 7.58
C ILE A 175 -1.87 6.39 9.06
N VAL A 176 -2.09 5.18 9.57
CA VAL A 176 -1.88 4.86 10.99
C VAL A 176 -1.15 3.52 11.10
N ALA A 177 -0.07 3.50 11.85
CA ALA A 177 0.70 2.29 12.14
C ALA A 177 0.79 2.13 13.66
N TYR A 178 0.41 0.95 14.16
CA TYR A 178 0.63 0.56 15.55
C TYR A 178 1.56 -0.63 15.56
N TYR A 179 2.79 -0.42 16.03
CA TYR A 179 3.84 -1.43 16.03
C TYR A 179 4.75 -1.20 17.24
N ASN A 180 5.41 -2.26 17.69
CA ASN A 180 6.40 -2.14 18.75
C ASN A 180 7.75 -1.71 18.16
N THR A 181 8.43 -0.80 18.84
CA THR A 181 9.83 -0.44 18.55
C THR A 181 10.61 -0.32 19.84
N SER A 182 11.86 -0.77 19.84
CA SER A 182 12.83 -0.57 20.93
C SER A 182 13.72 0.66 20.69
N THR A 183 13.59 1.30 19.52
CA THR A 183 14.42 2.43 19.11
C THR A 183 13.62 3.72 19.25
N LEU A 184 14.03 4.62 20.14
CA LEU A 184 13.44 5.97 20.21
C LEU A 184 13.96 6.81 19.03
N GLU A 185 13.07 7.56 18.37
CA GLU A 185 13.48 8.52 17.32
C GLU A 185 14.03 9.76 18.03
N PRO A 186 15.31 10.14 17.86
CA PRO A 186 15.85 11.35 18.49
C PRO A 186 15.06 12.59 18.09
N ALA A 187 14.68 12.72 16.81
CA ALA A 187 13.89 13.85 16.32
C ALA A 187 12.48 13.93 16.94
N TRP A 188 11.87 12.79 17.23
CA TRP A 188 10.60 12.75 17.97
C TRP A 188 10.80 13.22 19.41
N LEU A 189 11.88 12.75 20.06
CA LEU A 189 12.22 13.15 21.42
C LEU A 189 12.51 14.65 21.51
N ASP A 190 13.24 15.20 20.54
CA ASP A 190 13.52 16.63 20.43
C ASP A 190 12.22 17.43 20.27
N SER A 191 11.31 16.96 19.40
CA SER A 191 10.01 17.60 19.18
C SER A 191 9.12 17.53 20.43
N CYS A 192 9.07 16.38 21.09
CA CYS A 192 8.36 16.19 22.35
C CYS A 192 8.93 17.13 23.44
N THR A 193 10.25 17.19 23.55
CA THR A 193 10.94 18.05 24.52
C THR A 193 10.67 19.52 24.24
N ALA A 194 10.73 19.94 22.98
CA ALA A 194 10.38 21.29 22.55
C ALA A 194 8.91 21.65 22.84
N ALA A 195 8.02 20.66 22.82
CA ALA A 195 6.62 20.80 23.24
C ALA A 195 6.42 20.79 24.78
N GLY A 196 7.51 20.81 25.56
CA GLY A 196 7.48 20.83 27.02
C GLY A 196 7.59 19.45 27.69
N GLY A 197 7.87 18.40 26.91
CA GLY A 197 8.01 17.02 27.38
C GLY A 197 6.69 16.40 27.86
N PRO A 198 6.68 15.10 28.22
CA PRO A 198 5.48 14.44 28.73
C PRO A 198 4.96 15.16 29.98
N SER A 199 3.74 15.70 29.91
CA SER A 199 3.14 16.50 30.98
C SER A 199 1.61 16.41 30.96
N LYS A 200 0.92 17.06 31.91
CA LYS A 200 -0.55 17.18 31.87
C LYS A 200 -1.09 17.96 30.67
N ARG A 201 -0.23 18.72 29.97
CA ARG A 201 -0.59 19.56 28.81
C ARG A 201 -0.02 19.04 27.49
N THR A 202 0.96 18.15 27.55
CA THR A 202 1.68 17.64 26.38
C THR A 202 1.69 16.11 26.46
N ILE A 203 0.96 15.48 25.57
CA ILE A 203 0.97 14.02 25.40
C ILE A 203 2.02 13.71 24.33
N CYS A 204 3.14 13.15 24.75
CA CYS A 204 4.11 12.54 23.85
C CYS A 204 3.86 11.03 23.86
N THR A 205 2.98 10.58 22.98
CA THR A 205 2.77 9.15 22.74
C THR A 205 3.35 8.80 21.38
N ILE A 206 4.01 7.65 21.33
CA ILE A 206 4.30 6.92 20.10
C ILE A 206 3.11 6.00 19.84
#